data_AF-A0A2V8EZC2-F1
#
_entry.id   AF-A0A2V8EZC2-F1
#
_cell.length_a   1.000
_cell.length_b   1.000
_cell.length_c   1.000
_cell.angle_alpha   90.00
_cell.angle_beta   90.00
_cell.angle_gamma   90.00
#
_symmetry.space_group_name_H-M   'P 1'
#
loop_
_entity.id
_entity.type
_entity.pdbx_description
1 polymer ?
#
loop_
_entity_poly.entity_id
_entity_poly.type
_entity_poly.pdbx_seq_one_letter_code
_entity_poly.pdbx_strand_id
1 'polypeptide(L)'
;MRDRFALVADFVFLLLAGVAAFISIAGGVSWHIGSLRVTAGSGTRAAALAAIVLVVRHAVVRHPSLAARLLNTLQRVKALVRIRRLAAAADVVVVSLVAAQFVIDLVGGGGESQAGGFHVLIPGGTYLVLAALAVWLLRRAAFKGSSPLKLLLSRRHEHALPAAFGWPSRREWLLAFVVVGGATVLLLHQQVLAFTSVPDLGDPLFSMWRLAWVAHQLPRDPQHLFDANIFHPAVRTLAYSDAMLLPGLIAAPALWLGAPLAVVYTSLMLFSFVAAGLAMFALARAISGHVGGALIAGLVFAFDPFRFSHYSHLELEFSFWMPLAALCVLRTLATGDRGAGVLAGALVALQGLSSLYLGAYFALSLTVLVQCRIGVFGRPTRRALVPLGVVVLIGTATAALVTIPYWANRSTLGERSVDEIRAYSARGRDYLTASRRSALYGMRLFEREGGERELFPGTAPLLLGAAALLPPLEPAAVVVAVTLATSV
;
A
#
# COMPACT_ATOMS: atom_id res chain seq x y z
N MET A 1 25.89 -10.32 -47.51
CA MET A 1 24.58 -9.70 -47.79
C MET A 1 23.41 -10.43 -47.11
N ARG A 2 23.30 -11.77 -47.21
CA ARG A 2 22.20 -12.54 -46.61
C ARG A 2 22.03 -12.37 -45.09
N ASP A 3 23.12 -12.23 -44.32
CA ASP A 3 23.02 -12.01 -42.87
C ASP A 3 22.56 -10.59 -42.48
N ARG A 4 22.97 -9.58 -43.24
CA ARG A 4 22.48 -8.20 -43.06
C ARG A 4 21.00 -8.11 -43.43
N PHE A 5 20.59 -8.79 -44.51
CA PHE A 5 19.17 -8.92 -44.89
C PHE A 5 18.35 -9.62 -43.81
N ALA A 6 18.84 -10.74 -43.25
CA ALA A 6 18.16 -11.45 -42.17
C ALA A 6 17.99 -10.59 -40.92
N LEU A 7 19.01 -9.80 -40.56
CA LEU A 7 18.97 -8.94 -39.37
C LEU A 7 18.01 -7.76 -39.56
N VAL A 8 18.02 -7.14 -40.74
CA VAL A 8 17.06 -6.07 -41.08
C VAL A 8 15.64 -6.62 -41.14
N ALA A 9 15.42 -7.78 -41.75
CA ALA A 9 14.09 -8.41 -41.83
C ALA A 9 13.57 -8.85 -40.45
N ASP A 10 14.45 -9.39 -39.58
CA ASP A 10 14.09 -9.75 -38.20
C ASP A 10 13.77 -8.50 -37.36
N PHE A 11 14.47 -7.38 -37.57
CA PHE A 11 14.18 -6.09 -36.91
C PHE A 11 12.86 -5.48 -37.39
N VAL A 12 12.63 -5.46 -38.70
CA VAL A 12 11.38 -4.97 -39.31
C VAL A 12 10.20 -5.82 -38.87
N PHE A 13 10.35 -7.14 -38.76
CA PHE A 13 9.34 -8.03 -38.19
C PHE A 13 8.98 -7.65 -36.76
N LEU A 14 9.98 -7.47 -35.87
CA LEU A 14 9.75 -7.13 -34.47
C LEU A 14 9.10 -5.75 -34.32
N LEU A 15 9.50 -4.78 -35.13
CA LEU A 15 8.91 -3.45 -35.16
C LEU A 15 7.44 -3.52 -35.58
N LEU A 16 7.14 -4.21 -36.69
CA LEU A 16 5.78 -4.35 -37.20
C LEU A 16 4.88 -5.16 -36.25
N ALA A 17 5.40 -6.20 -35.61
CA ALA A 17 4.67 -6.98 -34.61
C ALA A 17 4.39 -6.16 -33.34
N GLY A 18 5.35 -5.34 -32.88
CA GLY A 18 5.18 -4.42 -31.77
C GLY A 18 4.15 -3.33 -32.07
N VAL A 19 4.22 -2.73 -33.26
CA VAL A 19 3.25 -1.73 -33.74
C VAL A 19 1.85 -2.36 -33.90
N ALA A 20 1.76 -3.58 -34.43
CA ALA A 20 0.49 -4.30 -34.55
C ALA A 20 -0.14 -4.60 -33.18
N ALA A 21 0.66 -5.07 -32.22
CA ALA A 21 0.21 -5.29 -30.85
C ALA A 21 -0.23 -3.99 -30.20
N PHE A 22 0.54 -2.91 -30.36
CA PHE A 22 0.21 -1.58 -29.83
C PHE A 22 -1.11 -1.05 -30.41
N ILE A 23 -1.30 -1.08 -31.73
CA ILE A 23 -2.54 -0.63 -32.39
C ILE A 23 -3.74 -1.49 -31.97
N SER A 24 -3.53 -2.81 -31.77
CA SER A 24 -4.60 -3.73 -31.37
C SER A 24 -5.00 -3.56 -29.90
N ILE A 25 -4.04 -3.25 -29.03
CA ILE A 25 -4.27 -2.95 -27.60
C ILE A 25 -4.92 -1.57 -27.42
N ALA A 26 -4.55 -0.60 -28.26
CA ALA A 26 -5.08 0.76 -28.22
C ALA A 26 -6.49 0.91 -28.82
N GLY A 27 -7.04 -0.14 -29.46
CA GLY A 27 -8.34 -0.05 -30.14
C GLY A 27 -8.31 0.80 -31.42
N GLY A 28 -7.12 1.04 -31.98
CA GLY A 28 -6.86 1.96 -33.08
C GLY A 28 -6.02 3.17 -32.65
N VAL A 29 -5.29 3.78 -33.59
CA VAL A 29 -4.41 4.93 -33.31
C VAL A 29 -4.61 5.99 -34.39
N SER A 30 -4.87 7.25 -34.02
CA SER A 30 -4.90 8.37 -34.95
C SER A 30 -3.76 9.34 -34.65
N TRP A 31 -2.92 9.61 -35.64
CA TRP A 31 -1.85 10.59 -35.57
C TRP A 31 -2.16 11.78 -36.46
N HIS A 32 -1.89 12.97 -35.95
CA HIS A 32 -1.88 14.19 -36.75
C HIS A 32 -0.45 14.67 -36.89
N ILE A 33 0.00 14.79 -38.14
CA ILE A 33 1.31 15.34 -38.48
C ILE A 33 1.04 16.54 -39.38
N GLY A 34 1.08 17.74 -38.79
CA GLY A 34 0.65 18.96 -39.48
C GLY A 34 -0.85 18.91 -39.82
N SER A 35 -1.21 19.19 -41.07
CA SER A 35 -2.59 19.10 -41.57
C SER A 35 -3.05 17.68 -41.91
N LEU A 36 -2.16 16.68 -41.83
CA LEU A 36 -2.42 15.33 -42.29
C LEU A 36 -2.79 14.41 -41.12
N ARG A 37 -3.99 13.83 -41.19
CA ARG A 37 -4.51 12.86 -40.22
C ARG A 37 -4.31 11.44 -40.75
N VAL A 38 -3.53 10.64 -40.03
CA VAL A 38 -3.29 9.22 -40.32
C VAL A 38 -3.94 8.38 -39.24
N THR A 39 -4.92 7.57 -39.61
CA THR A 39 -5.66 6.69 -38.68
C THR A 39 -5.40 5.22 -39.01
N ALA A 40 -5.02 4.44 -38.01
CA ALA A 40 -4.88 2.99 -38.09
C ALA A 40 -5.95 2.32 -37.20
N GLY A 41 -6.98 1.75 -37.82
CA GLY A 41 -8.16 1.20 -37.11
C GLY A 41 -8.01 -0.25 -36.63
N SER A 42 -7.03 -1.02 -37.12
CA SER A 42 -6.75 -2.36 -36.60
C SER A 42 -5.29 -2.78 -36.85
N GLY A 43 -4.65 -3.41 -35.85
CA GLY A 43 -3.26 -3.89 -35.98
C GLY A 43 -3.12 -5.10 -36.91
N THR A 44 -4.22 -5.66 -37.41
CA THR A 44 -4.25 -6.87 -38.25
C THR A 44 -3.47 -6.74 -39.55
N ARG A 45 -3.46 -5.56 -40.19
CA ARG A 45 -2.68 -5.32 -41.42
C ARG A 45 -1.17 -5.26 -41.15
N ALA A 46 -0.75 -4.64 -40.05
CA ALA A 46 0.65 -4.62 -39.62
C ALA A 46 1.13 -6.01 -39.17
N ALA A 47 0.26 -6.81 -38.53
CA ALA A 47 0.54 -8.20 -38.17
C ALA A 47 0.66 -9.10 -39.40
N ALA A 48 -0.21 -8.94 -40.40
CA ALA A 48 -0.14 -9.66 -41.66
C ALA A 48 1.15 -9.31 -42.43
N LEU A 49 1.54 -8.04 -42.46
CA LEU A 49 2.78 -7.59 -43.08
C LEU A 49 4.01 -8.15 -42.35
N ALA A 50 3.99 -8.18 -41.00
CA ALA A 50 5.03 -8.83 -40.21
C ALA A 50 5.14 -10.32 -40.55
N ALA A 51 4.01 -11.03 -40.64
CA ALA A 51 4.00 -12.44 -41.03
C ALA A 51 4.58 -12.67 -42.44
N ILE A 52 4.24 -11.82 -43.40
CA ILE A 52 4.80 -11.87 -44.77
C ILE A 52 6.32 -11.63 -44.75
N VAL A 53 6.80 -10.62 -44.02
CA VAL A 53 8.24 -10.34 -43.87
C VAL A 53 8.96 -11.53 -43.25
N LEU A 54 8.36 -12.19 -42.26
CA LEU A 54 8.92 -13.38 -41.62
C LEU A 54 9.00 -14.58 -42.59
N VAL A 55 7.96 -14.80 -43.39
CA VAL A 55 7.90 -15.88 -44.40
C VAL A 55 8.94 -15.65 -45.51
N VAL A 56 9.01 -14.43 -46.06
CA VAL A 56 10.01 -14.06 -47.08
C VAL A 56 11.42 -14.22 -46.54
N ARG A 57 11.67 -13.78 -45.30
CA ARG A 57 12.95 -13.97 -44.62
C ARG A 57 13.30 -15.46 -44.50
N HIS A 58 12.33 -16.32 -44.18
CA HIS A 58 12.54 -17.76 -44.02
C HIS A 58 12.80 -18.47 -45.36
N ALA A 59 12.19 -18.00 -46.44
CA ALA A 59 12.43 -18.51 -47.80
C ALA A 59 13.81 -18.12 -48.34
N VAL A 60 14.29 -16.91 -48.03
CA VAL A 60 15.57 -16.37 -48.53
C VAL A 60 16.78 -16.85 -47.70
N VAL A 61 16.60 -17.12 -46.40
CA VAL A 61 17.69 -17.50 -45.49
C VAL A 61 17.34 -18.78 -44.71
N ARG A 62 17.95 -19.91 -45.10
CA ARG A 62 17.66 -21.28 -44.60
C ARG A 62 18.22 -21.64 -43.21
N HIS A 63 18.79 -20.68 -42.46
CA HIS A 63 19.21 -20.89 -41.07
C HIS A 63 18.19 -20.28 -40.09
N PRO A 64 17.98 -20.89 -38.90
CA PRO A 64 16.92 -20.52 -37.96
C PRO A 64 16.94 -19.02 -37.64
N SER A 65 15.74 -18.42 -37.59
CA SER A 65 15.55 -16.99 -37.26
C SER A 65 16.15 -16.65 -35.90
N LEU A 66 16.44 -15.38 -35.62
CA LEU A 66 16.91 -14.97 -34.30
C LEU A 66 15.92 -15.40 -33.19
N ALA A 67 14.62 -15.45 -33.51
CA ALA A 67 13.56 -16.03 -32.68
C ALA A 67 13.66 -17.56 -32.51
N ALA A 68 13.99 -18.33 -33.56
CA ALA A 68 14.19 -19.77 -33.49
C ALA A 68 15.54 -20.16 -32.84
N ARG A 69 16.58 -19.33 -32.99
CA ARG A 69 17.82 -19.45 -32.21
C ARG A 69 17.58 -19.09 -30.75
N LEU A 70 16.75 -18.08 -30.44
CA LEU A 70 16.27 -17.81 -29.09
C LEU A 70 15.55 -19.05 -28.53
N LEU A 71 14.60 -19.65 -29.25
CA LEU A 71 13.86 -20.84 -28.83
C LEU A 71 14.77 -22.08 -28.61
N ASN A 72 15.72 -22.33 -29.51
CA ASN A 72 16.64 -23.48 -29.40
C ASN A 72 17.78 -23.26 -28.39
N THR A 73 18.21 -22.01 -28.18
CA THR A 73 19.14 -21.63 -27.09
C THR A 73 18.42 -21.65 -25.73
N LEU A 74 17.10 -21.40 -25.70
CA LEU A 74 16.24 -21.55 -24.53
C LEU A 74 16.04 -23.02 -24.13
N GLN A 75 16.09 -23.96 -25.08
CA GLN A 75 15.90 -25.39 -24.81
C GLN A 75 17.17 -26.15 -24.39
N ARG A 76 18.37 -25.74 -24.84
CA ARG A 76 19.60 -26.55 -24.68
C ARG A 76 20.56 -26.10 -23.56
N VAL A 77 20.35 -24.94 -22.95
CA VAL A 77 21.25 -24.40 -21.91
C VAL A 77 20.57 -24.38 -20.53
N LYS A 78 20.66 -25.53 -19.82
CA LYS A 78 20.93 -25.65 -18.37
C LYS A 78 20.35 -24.53 -17.46
N ALA A 79 19.04 -24.41 -17.38
CA ALA A 79 18.13 -25.11 -16.45
C ALA A 79 18.16 -24.76 -14.94
N LEU A 80 19.03 -23.87 -14.44
CA LEU A 80 18.94 -23.46 -13.01
C LEU A 80 19.11 -21.96 -12.73
N VAL A 81 19.93 -21.24 -13.50
CA VAL A 81 20.30 -19.85 -13.15
C VAL A 81 19.38 -18.79 -13.82
N ARG A 82 18.70 -19.12 -14.92
CA ARG A 82 17.89 -18.17 -15.72
C ARG A 82 16.38 -18.16 -15.38
N ILE A 83 15.85 -19.23 -14.78
CA ILE A 83 14.45 -19.32 -14.31
C ILE A 83 14.16 -18.19 -13.31
N ARG A 84 15.09 -17.96 -12.37
CA ARG A 84 15.00 -16.87 -11.39
C ARG A 84 14.94 -15.48 -12.04
N ARG A 85 15.69 -15.23 -13.11
CA ARG A 85 15.73 -13.91 -13.77
C ARG A 85 14.46 -13.62 -14.59
N LEU A 86 13.88 -14.65 -15.23
CA LEU A 86 12.60 -14.52 -15.94
C LEU A 86 11.41 -14.44 -15.00
N ALA A 87 11.39 -15.22 -13.91
CA ALA A 87 10.39 -15.05 -12.86
C ALA A 87 10.49 -13.67 -12.21
N ALA A 88 11.71 -13.20 -11.89
CA ALA A 88 11.93 -11.87 -11.35
C ALA A 88 11.53 -10.76 -12.34
N ALA A 89 11.78 -10.93 -13.64
CA ALA A 89 11.32 -9.97 -14.65
C ALA A 89 9.79 -9.96 -14.75
N ALA A 90 9.13 -11.12 -14.75
CA ALA A 90 7.67 -11.21 -14.71
C ALA A 90 7.10 -10.58 -13.43
N ASP A 91 7.75 -10.79 -12.28
CA ASP A 91 7.39 -10.17 -11.01
C ASP A 91 7.52 -8.64 -11.08
N VAL A 92 8.61 -8.12 -11.68
CA VAL A 92 8.79 -6.68 -11.91
C VAL A 92 7.70 -6.13 -12.83
N VAL A 93 7.32 -6.84 -13.90
CA VAL A 93 6.22 -6.42 -14.79
C VAL A 93 4.89 -6.40 -14.06
N VAL A 94 4.54 -7.46 -13.32
CA VAL A 94 3.31 -7.51 -12.50
C VAL A 94 3.30 -6.34 -11.52
N VAL A 95 4.39 -6.13 -10.79
CA VAL A 95 4.51 -5.05 -9.80
C VAL A 95 4.39 -3.68 -10.45
N SER A 96 5.02 -3.47 -11.61
CA SER A 96 4.97 -2.19 -12.33
C SER A 96 3.57 -1.91 -12.86
N LEU A 97 2.89 -2.92 -13.42
CA LEU A 97 1.51 -2.77 -13.92
C LEU A 97 0.52 -2.49 -12.79
N VAL A 98 0.69 -3.15 -11.65
CA VAL A 98 -0.14 -2.95 -10.47
C VAL A 98 0.12 -1.61 -9.82
N ALA A 99 1.38 -1.23 -9.63
CA ALA A 99 1.75 0.07 -9.09
C ALA A 99 1.27 1.20 -10.02
N ALA A 100 1.44 1.03 -11.33
CA ALA A 100 0.89 1.95 -12.32
C ALA A 100 -0.64 2.04 -12.21
N GLN A 101 -1.33 0.90 -12.06
CA GLN A 101 -2.78 0.94 -11.88
C GLN A 101 -3.19 1.62 -10.59
N PHE A 102 -2.53 1.32 -9.48
CA PHE A 102 -2.83 1.93 -8.20
C PHE A 102 -2.60 3.46 -8.26
N VAL A 103 -1.52 3.91 -8.89
CA VAL A 103 -1.28 5.33 -9.16
C VAL A 103 -2.37 5.91 -10.07
N ILE A 104 -2.83 5.19 -11.08
CA ILE A 104 -3.95 5.61 -11.94
C ILE A 104 -5.28 5.68 -11.17
N ASP A 105 -5.54 4.75 -10.25
CA ASP A 105 -6.72 4.76 -9.37
C ASP A 105 -6.71 6.00 -8.46
N LEU A 106 -5.50 6.38 -8.02
CA LEU A 106 -5.28 7.47 -7.08
C LEU A 106 -5.28 8.86 -7.74
N VAL A 107 -4.52 9.00 -8.82
CA VAL A 107 -4.38 10.25 -9.61
C VAL A 107 -5.58 10.45 -10.53
N GLY A 108 -6.31 9.37 -10.84
CA GLY A 108 -7.44 9.34 -11.74
C GLY A 108 -7.06 9.34 -13.22
N GLY A 109 -6.78 8.16 -13.76
CA GLY A 109 -6.80 7.96 -15.20
C GLY A 109 -8.23 7.94 -15.71
N GLY A 110 -8.54 8.81 -16.67
CA GLY A 110 -9.87 8.91 -17.28
C GLY A 110 -10.28 10.30 -17.77
N GLY A 111 -9.40 11.31 -17.66
CA GLY A 111 -9.61 12.64 -18.24
C GLY A 111 -8.53 12.99 -19.25
N GLU A 112 -8.90 13.78 -20.28
CA GLU A 112 -7.94 14.41 -21.17
C GLU A 112 -7.05 15.36 -20.37
N SER A 113 -5.76 15.02 -20.23
CA SER A 113 -4.76 15.96 -19.74
C SER A 113 -4.04 16.58 -20.93
N GLN A 114 -4.22 17.89 -21.11
CA GLN A 114 -3.40 18.68 -22.02
C GLN A 114 -2.14 19.13 -21.30
N ALA A 115 -1.01 18.55 -21.67
CA ALA A 115 0.30 19.11 -21.36
C ALA A 115 1.01 19.45 -22.67
N GLY A 116 1.19 20.75 -22.95
CA GLY A 116 2.04 21.23 -24.04
C GLY A 116 1.64 20.82 -25.46
N GLY A 117 0.33 20.75 -25.77
CA GLY A 117 -0.17 20.38 -27.10
C GLY A 117 -0.31 18.87 -27.34
N PHE A 118 0.00 18.03 -26.35
CA PHE A 118 -0.21 16.59 -26.40
C PHE A 118 -1.54 16.21 -25.74
N HIS A 119 -2.44 15.58 -26.49
CA HIS A 119 -3.61 14.89 -25.95
C HIS A 119 -3.22 13.44 -25.65
N VAL A 120 -3.14 13.09 -24.36
CA VAL A 120 -2.96 11.70 -23.93
C VAL A 120 -4.27 11.19 -23.37
N LEU A 121 -4.95 10.34 -24.13
CA LEU A 121 -6.15 9.63 -23.68
C LEU A 121 -5.70 8.43 -22.84
N ILE A 122 -5.84 8.50 -21.51
CA ILE A 122 -5.49 7.39 -20.61
C ILE A 122 -6.73 6.48 -20.51
N PRO A 123 -6.74 5.27 -21.08
CA PRO A 123 -7.88 4.36 -21.00
C PRO A 123 -8.11 3.96 -19.53
N GLY A 124 -9.38 3.73 -19.14
CA GLY A 124 -9.75 3.30 -17.79
C GLY A 124 -8.91 2.10 -17.34
N GLY A 125 -8.26 2.22 -16.19
CA GLY A 125 -7.09 1.39 -15.88
C GLY A 125 -7.34 -0.09 -15.55
N THR A 126 -8.58 -0.57 -15.55
CA THR A 126 -8.92 -1.97 -15.28
C THR A 126 -8.11 -2.97 -16.13
N TYR A 127 -7.71 -2.58 -17.35
CA TYR A 127 -6.88 -3.38 -18.26
C TYR A 127 -5.46 -3.64 -17.74
N LEU A 128 -4.86 -2.75 -16.94
CA LEU A 128 -3.51 -2.94 -16.40
C LEU A 128 -3.48 -4.01 -15.32
N VAL A 129 -4.51 -4.06 -14.46
CA VAL A 129 -4.63 -5.13 -13.47
C VAL A 129 -4.98 -6.46 -14.14
N LEU A 130 -5.83 -6.46 -15.17
CA LEU A 130 -6.09 -7.67 -15.95
C LEU A 130 -4.83 -8.18 -16.66
N ALA A 131 -4.01 -7.27 -17.20
CA ALA A 131 -2.70 -7.62 -17.78
C ALA A 131 -1.73 -8.15 -16.72
N ALA A 132 -1.67 -7.52 -15.53
CA ALA A 132 -0.88 -8.00 -14.41
C ALA A 132 -1.33 -9.40 -13.96
N LEU A 133 -2.64 -9.63 -13.86
CA LEU A 133 -3.22 -10.92 -13.53
C LEU A 133 -2.90 -11.97 -14.59
N ALA A 134 -2.98 -11.63 -15.89
CA ALA A 134 -2.62 -12.52 -16.98
C ALA A 134 -1.13 -12.89 -16.93
N VAL A 135 -0.23 -11.92 -16.73
CA VAL A 135 1.22 -12.16 -16.58
C VAL A 135 1.49 -13.02 -15.35
N TRP A 136 0.80 -12.78 -14.24
CA TRP A 136 0.91 -13.58 -13.02
C TRP A 136 0.41 -15.01 -13.22
N LEU A 137 -0.74 -15.21 -13.86
CA LEU A 137 -1.29 -16.53 -14.19
C LEU A 137 -0.37 -17.29 -15.15
N LEU A 138 0.16 -16.61 -16.18
CA LEU A 138 1.13 -17.17 -17.11
C LEU A 138 2.43 -17.56 -16.41
N ARG A 139 2.96 -16.70 -15.51
CA ARG A 139 4.10 -17.03 -14.65
C ARG A 139 3.79 -18.26 -13.80
N ARG A 140 2.64 -18.29 -13.14
CA ARG A 140 2.21 -19.41 -12.27
C ARG A 140 2.08 -20.72 -13.05
N ALA A 141 1.53 -20.67 -14.27
CA ALA A 141 1.37 -21.82 -15.15
C ALA A 141 2.70 -22.28 -15.77
N ALA A 142 3.55 -21.35 -16.23
CA ALA A 142 4.83 -21.64 -16.88
C ALA A 142 5.89 -22.18 -15.91
N PHE A 143 5.81 -21.82 -14.63
CA PHE A 143 6.76 -22.25 -13.60
C PHE A 143 6.16 -23.26 -12.61
N LYS A 144 5.04 -23.92 -12.97
CA LYS A 144 4.47 -25.07 -12.24
C LYS A 144 5.47 -26.24 -12.22
N GLY A 145 6.40 -26.23 -11.27
CA GLY A 145 7.41 -27.28 -11.09
C GLY A 145 8.82 -26.80 -10.75
N SER A 146 9.11 -25.50 -10.85
CA SER A 146 10.41 -24.92 -10.47
C SER A 146 10.31 -23.97 -9.28
N SER A 147 9.43 -24.28 -8.33
CA SER A 147 9.61 -23.76 -6.98
C SER A 147 10.78 -24.52 -6.34
N PRO A 148 11.75 -23.84 -5.72
CA PRO A 148 12.77 -24.49 -4.87
C PRO A 148 12.13 -25.38 -3.78
N LEU A 149 10.84 -25.17 -3.51
CA LEU A 149 10.01 -25.95 -2.60
C LEU A 149 9.83 -27.42 -3.03
N LYS A 150 9.71 -27.79 -4.32
CA LYS A 150 9.57 -29.22 -4.68
C LYS A 150 10.85 -30.06 -4.43
N LEU A 151 12.03 -29.43 -4.41
CA LEU A 151 13.29 -30.08 -4.02
C LEU A 151 13.54 -30.05 -2.50
N LEU A 152 12.89 -29.14 -1.76
CA LEU A 152 12.88 -29.09 -0.28
C LEU A 152 11.78 -29.98 0.33
N LEU A 153 10.77 -30.37 -0.45
CA LEU A 153 9.65 -31.21 -0.03
C LEU A 153 10.02 -32.71 0.08
N SER A 154 11.29 -33.09 -0.08
CA SER A 154 11.75 -34.47 0.08
C SER A 154 12.19 -34.85 1.51
N ARG A 155 11.88 -34.04 2.54
CA ARG A 155 11.70 -34.44 3.98
C ARG A 155 11.68 -33.19 4.87
N ARG A 156 10.63 -33.04 5.70
CA ARG A 156 10.36 -32.00 6.71
C ARG A 156 9.82 -30.65 6.20
N HIS A 157 8.50 -30.51 6.09
CA HIS A 157 7.83 -29.21 6.25
C HIS A 157 6.66 -29.37 7.22
N GLU A 158 6.99 -29.52 8.49
CA GLU A 158 6.14 -29.06 9.58
C GLU A 158 6.44 -27.57 9.82
N HIS A 159 5.38 -26.75 9.79
CA HIS A 159 5.20 -25.47 10.52
C HIS A 159 5.65 -24.12 9.91
N ALA A 160 4.68 -23.18 9.99
CA ALA A 160 4.79 -21.72 10.13
C ALA A 160 5.02 -20.84 8.88
N LEU A 161 4.31 -19.70 8.85
CA LEU A 161 4.89 -18.41 8.44
C LEU A 161 6.39 -18.42 8.82
N PRO A 162 7.34 -18.28 7.87
CA PRO A 162 8.74 -18.64 8.09
C PRO A 162 9.25 -18.14 9.44
N ALA A 163 9.70 -19.07 10.28
CA ALA A 163 10.01 -18.87 11.71
C ALA A 163 11.23 -17.96 11.99
N ALA A 164 11.63 -17.10 11.05
CA ALA A 164 12.68 -16.10 11.22
C ALA A 164 12.48 -15.00 10.17
N PHE A 165 11.59 -14.06 10.44
CA PHE A 165 11.48 -12.87 9.60
C PHE A 165 12.73 -12.00 9.79
N GLY A 166 13.56 -11.94 8.75
CA GLY A 166 14.63 -10.96 8.65
C GLY A 166 14.06 -9.58 8.34
N TRP A 167 14.63 -8.55 8.95
CA TRP A 167 14.37 -7.17 8.52
C TRP A 167 14.81 -6.98 7.06
N PRO A 168 14.16 -6.09 6.29
CA PRO A 168 14.64 -5.76 4.96
C PRO A 168 16.10 -5.33 4.97
N SER A 169 16.85 -5.71 3.94
CA SER A 169 18.22 -5.28 3.73
C SER A 169 18.29 -3.77 3.51
N ARG A 170 19.47 -3.16 3.71
CA ARG A 170 19.67 -1.72 3.47
C ARG A 170 19.25 -1.27 2.05
N ARG A 171 19.49 -2.12 1.04
CA ARG A 171 19.10 -1.85 -0.35
C ARG A 171 17.58 -1.88 -0.55
N GLU A 172 16.90 -2.84 0.08
CA GLU A 172 15.44 -2.93 0.06
C GLU A 172 14.80 -1.74 0.76
N TRP A 173 15.35 -1.30 1.90
CA TRP A 173 14.91 -0.09 2.59
C TRP A 173 15.08 1.16 1.74
N LEU A 174 16.26 1.34 1.12
CA LEU A 174 16.50 2.48 0.23
C LEU A 174 15.52 2.49 -0.95
N LEU A 175 15.28 1.32 -1.57
CA LEU A 175 14.31 1.20 -2.65
C LEU A 175 12.90 1.58 -2.19
N ALA A 176 12.44 1.04 -1.06
CA ALA A 176 11.14 1.37 -0.50
C ALA A 176 11.03 2.86 -0.17
N PHE A 177 12.07 3.46 0.41
CA PHE A 177 12.10 4.89 0.71
C PHE A 177 12.00 5.75 -0.55
N VAL A 178 12.76 5.42 -1.60
CA VAL A 178 12.72 6.16 -2.88
C VAL A 178 11.36 6.01 -3.56
N VAL A 179 10.80 4.80 -3.60
CA VAL A 179 9.50 4.54 -4.23
C VAL A 179 8.36 5.22 -3.48
N VAL A 180 8.27 5.01 -2.17
CA VAL A 180 7.20 5.59 -1.34
C VAL A 180 7.38 7.11 -1.24
N GLY A 181 8.60 7.59 -0.98
CA GLY A 181 8.88 9.03 -0.90
C GLY A 181 8.64 9.76 -2.22
N GLY A 182 9.04 9.17 -3.34
CA GLY A 182 8.73 9.68 -4.67
C GLY A 182 7.22 9.74 -4.93
N ALA A 183 6.48 8.70 -4.53
CA ALA A 183 5.02 8.69 -4.60
C ALA A 183 4.41 9.76 -3.67
N THR A 184 4.92 9.96 -2.45
CA THR A 184 4.45 11.01 -1.53
C THR A 184 4.61 12.40 -2.16
N VAL A 185 5.79 12.69 -2.72
CA VAL A 185 6.04 13.98 -3.40
C VAL A 185 5.13 14.17 -4.62
N LEU A 186 4.93 13.12 -5.41
CA LEU A 186 4.08 13.17 -6.60
C LEU A 186 2.60 13.38 -6.25
N LEU A 187 2.09 12.58 -5.33
CA LEU A 187 0.67 12.53 -4.98
C LEU A 187 0.25 13.71 -4.11
N LEU A 188 1.13 14.15 -3.21
CA LEU A 188 0.92 15.32 -2.35
C LEU A 188 1.64 16.56 -2.89
N HIS A 189 1.89 16.64 -4.20
CA HIS A 189 2.63 17.75 -4.81
C HIS A 189 2.02 19.12 -4.49
N GLN A 190 0.69 19.22 -4.41
CA GLN A 190 0.00 20.46 -4.01
C GLN A 190 0.42 20.90 -2.60
N GLN A 191 0.43 19.97 -1.63
CA GLN A 191 0.91 20.26 -0.28
C GLN A 191 2.41 20.59 -0.27
N VAL A 192 3.23 19.89 -1.06
CA VAL A 192 4.67 20.17 -1.14
C VAL A 192 4.94 21.58 -1.69
N LEU A 193 4.20 22.00 -2.71
CA LEU A 193 4.31 23.33 -3.32
C LEU A 193 3.72 24.43 -2.41
N ALA A 194 2.65 24.12 -1.68
CA ALA A 194 1.99 25.02 -0.74
C ALA A 194 2.21 24.55 0.71
N PHE A 195 3.48 24.42 1.12
CA PHE A 195 3.88 23.74 2.36
C PHE A 195 3.22 24.27 3.63
N THR A 196 2.94 25.57 3.70
CA THR A 196 2.32 26.22 4.87
C THR A 196 0.81 26.35 4.77
N SER A 197 0.20 25.84 3.69
CA SER A 197 -1.25 25.85 3.50
C SER A 197 -1.93 24.70 4.24
N VAL A 198 -3.19 24.90 4.60
CA VAL A 198 -4.08 23.88 5.14
C VAL A 198 -5.20 23.56 4.15
N PRO A 199 -5.67 22.31 4.12
CA PRO A 199 -6.75 21.90 3.21
C PRO A 199 -8.10 22.56 3.55
N ASP A 200 -8.29 22.96 4.81
CA ASP A 200 -9.48 23.66 5.31
C ASP A 200 -9.16 24.38 6.64
N LEU A 201 -10.11 25.17 7.15
CA LEU A 201 -9.95 25.99 8.37
C LEU A 201 -10.51 25.34 9.64
N GLY A 202 -10.86 24.05 9.60
CA GLY A 202 -11.35 23.28 10.74
C GLY A 202 -10.25 22.42 11.37
N ASP A 203 -10.29 21.11 11.07
CA ASP A 203 -9.47 20.09 11.74
C ASP A 203 -7.95 20.27 11.61
N PRO A 204 -7.39 20.82 10.52
CA PRO A 204 -5.95 21.07 10.45
C PRO A 204 -5.49 22.11 11.48
N LEU A 205 -6.28 23.18 11.67
CA LEU A 205 -6.01 24.20 12.68
C LEU A 205 -6.17 23.64 14.10
N PHE A 206 -7.18 22.80 14.32
CA PHE A 206 -7.36 22.10 15.59
C PHE A 206 -6.20 21.15 15.92
N SER A 207 -5.72 20.40 14.93
CA SER A 207 -4.53 19.54 15.05
C SER A 207 -3.29 20.34 15.38
N MET A 208 -3.06 21.46 14.68
CA MET A 208 -1.96 22.37 14.98
C MET A 208 -2.03 22.94 16.40
N TRP A 209 -3.23 23.33 16.86
CA TRP A 209 -3.43 23.78 18.24
C TRP A 209 -3.04 22.70 19.26
N ARG A 210 -3.43 21.43 19.05
CA ARG A 210 -3.03 20.31 19.93
C ARG A 210 -1.50 20.16 19.98
N LEU A 211 -0.83 20.19 18.83
CA LEU A 211 0.64 20.11 18.76
C LEU A 211 1.32 21.25 19.53
N ALA A 212 0.84 22.48 19.31
CA ALA A 212 1.37 23.68 19.96
C ALA A 212 1.10 23.66 21.48
N TRP A 213 -0.08 23.19 21.90
CA TRP A 213 -0.46 23.06 23.30
C TRP A 213 0.45 22.08 24.03
N VAL A 214 0.67 20.88 23.47
CA VAL A 214 1.59 19.89 24.07
C VAL A 214 3.00 20.48 24.20
N ALA A 215 3.52 21.11 23.15
CA ALA A 215 4.83 21.75 23.19
C ALA A 215 4.91 22.93 24.18
N HIS A 216 3.82 23.66 24.37
CA HIS A 216 3.72 24.76 25.31
C HIS A 216 3.67 24.27 26.76
N GLN A 217 2.77 23.33 27.06
CA GLN A 217 2.40 22.99 28.43
C GLN A 217 3.35 21.96 29.05
N LEU A 218 3.89 21.03 28.26
CA LEU A 218 4.77 19.96 28.75
C LEU A 218 5.97 20.44 29.58
N PRO A 219 6.73 21.49 29.19
CA PRO A 219 7.85 22.00 30.00
C PRO A 219 7.43 22.95 31.13
N ARG A 220 6.18 23.42 31.14
CA ARG A 220 5.69 24.42 32.10
C ARG A 220 4.98 23.78 33.29
N ASP A 221 4.00 22.94 32.99
CA ASP A 221 3.18 22.26 33.98
C ASP A 221 2.60 20.96 33.39
N PRO A 222 3.39 19.87 33.40
CA PRO A 222 2.98 18.60 32.82
C PRO A 222 1.84 17.92 33.59
N GLN A 223 1.59 18.29 34.85
CA GLN A 223 0.47 17.74 35.64
C GLN A 223 -0.87 18.27 35.12
N HIS A 224 -0.88 19.51 34.62
CA HIS A 224 -2.04 20.15 34.00
C HIS A 224 -2.00 20.09 32.46
N LEU A 225 -1.30 19.10 31.88
CA LEU A 225 -1.21 18.93 30.42
C LEU A 225 -2.58 18.85 29.74
N PHE A 226 -3.57 18.25 30.41
CA PHE A 226 -4.91 18.10 29.84
C PHE A 226 -5.79 19.35 29.98
N ASP A 227 -5.42 20.32 30.81
CA ASP A 227 -6.20 21.54 31.06
C ASP A 227 -5.92 22.60 29.99
N ALA A 228 -6.31 22.27 28.75
CA ALA A 228 -6.04 23.10 27.60
C ALA A 228 -6.87 24.39 27.56
N ASN A 229 -6.34 25.39 26.85
CA ASN A 229 -6.87 26.75 26.84
C ASN A 229 -8.12 26.96 25.95
N ILE A 230 -8.78 25.89 25.50
CA ILE A 230 -10.04 25.96 24.75
C ILE A 230 -11.23 25.82 25.69
N PHE A 231 -12.36 26.46 25.35
CA PHE A 231 -13.61 26.41 26.12
C PHE A 231 -13.50 26.91 27.57
N HIS A 232 -12.67 27.92 27.84
CA HIS A 232 -12.54 28.51 29.18
C HIS A 232 -13.92 28.84 29.79
N PRO A 233 -14.23 28.44 31.04
CA PRO A 233 -13.34 27.91 32.08
C PRO A 233 -13.31 26.37 32.21
N ALA A 234 -13.69 25.63 31.17
CA ALA A 234 -13.68 24.16 31.23
C ALA A 234 -12.27 23.59 31.46
N VAL A 235 -12.20 22.45 32.16
CA VAL A 235 -10.96 21.73 32.50
C VAL A 235 -10.86 20.42 31.72
N ARG A 236 -9.66 19.86 31.63
CA ARG A 236 -9.34 18.63 30.88
C ARG A 236 -9.78 18.67 29.41
N THR A 237 -9.79 19.84 28.81
CA THR A 237 -10.34 20.09 27.46
C THR A 237 -9.49 19.48 26.35
N LEU A 238 -8.22 19.14 26.62
CA LEU A 238 -7.42 18.34 25.67
C LEU A 238 -8.02 16.93 25.47
N ALA A 239 -8.71 16.39 26.48
CA ALA A 239 -9.40 15.10 26.41
C ALA A 239 -10.85 15.21 25.93
N TYR A 240 -11.27 16.36 25.38
CA TYR A 240 -12.57 16.47 24.69
C TYR A 240 -12.49 15.89 23.27
N SER A 241 -11.27 15.70 22.76
CA SER A 241 -10.96 15.01 21.52
C SER A 241 -9.71 14.12 21.70
N ASP A 242 -9.23 13.50 20.63
CA ASP A 242 -7.96 12.77 20.64
C ASP A 242 -6.81 13.72 21.01
N ALA A 243 -6.05 13.40 22.05
CA ALA A 243 -5.06 14.31 22.62
C ALA A 243 -3.76 14.41 21.79
N MET A 244 -3.52 13.47 20.86
CA MET A 244 -2.33 13.46 19.99
C MET A 244 -0.99 13.60 20.75
N LEU A 245 -0.88 12.94 21.92
CA LEU A 245 0.25 13.13 22.82
C LEU A 245 1.60 12.84 22.15
N LEU A 246 1.71 11.73 21.39
CA LEU A 246 2.94 11.38 20.71
C LEU A 246 3.28 12.34 19.55
N PRO A 247 2.36 12.65 18.61
CA PRO A 247 2.60 13.70 17.60
C PRO A 247 3.03 15.04 18.21
N GLY A 248 2.38 15.47 19.29
CA GLY A 248 2.74 16.70 20.01
C GLY A 248 4.16 16.64 20.60
N LEU A 249 4.54 15.50 21.19
CA LEU A 249 5.89 15.27 21.70
C LEU A 249 6.95 15.27 20.58
N ILE A 250 6.64 14.68 19.42
CA ILE A 250 7.54 14.69 18.25
C ILE A 250 7.67 16.11 17.68
N ALA A 251 6.58 16.89 17.68
CA ALA A 251 6.58 18.28 17.22
C ALA A 251 7.38 19.21 18.15
N ALA A 252 7.35 18.96 19.46
CA ALA A 252 7.82 19.91 20.47
C ALA A 252 9.26 20.41 20.30
N PRO A 253 10.28 19.57 20.01
CA PRO A 253 11.64 20.05 19.82
C PRO A 253 11.78 21.07 18.68
N ALA A 254 11.10 20.85 17.55
CA ALA A 254 11.13 21.78 16.43
C ALA A 254 10.45 23.11 16.80
N LEU A 255 9.33 23.06 17.52
CA LEU A 255 8.62 24.25 17.99
C LEU A 255 9.44 25.05 19.02
N TRP A 256 10.16 24.38 19.93
CA TRP A 256 11.06 25.05 20.87
C TRP A 256 12.26 25.72 20.20
N LEU A 257 12.71 25.17 19.07
CA LEU A 257 13.74 25.78 18.21
C LEU A 257 13.19 26.90 17.32
N GLY A 258 11.90 27.24 17.43
CA GLY A 258 11.27 28.34 16.70
C GLY A 258 10.81 27.99 15.29
N ALA A 259 10.71 26.71 14.93
CA ALA A 259 10.15 26.31 13.66
C ALA A 259 8.68 26.75 13.55
N PRO A 260 8.22 27.28 12.40
CA PRO A 260 6.82 27.65 12.23
C PRO A 260 5.89 26.45 12.40
N LEU A 261 4.79 26.60 13.14
CA LEU A 261 3.85 25.52 13.45
C LEU A 261 3.30 24.81 12.19
N ALA A 262 2.95 25.58 11.15
CA ALA A 262 2.49 25.03 9.88
C ALA A 262 3.56 24.16 9.19
N VAL A 263 4.84 24.54 9.30
CA VAL A 263 5.95 23.75 8.74
C VAL A 263 6.09 22.43 9.50
N VAL A 264 5.99 22.45 10.83
CA VAL A 264 6.04 21.24 11.66
C VAL A 264 4.86 20.31 11.34
N TYR A 265 3.65 20.85 11.28
CA TYR A 265 2.43 20.09 10.94
C TYR A 265 2.55 19.40 9.58
N THR A 266 2.89 20.15 8.52
CA THR A 266 3.03 19.58 7.18
C THR A 266 4.17 18.56 7.10
N SER A 267 5.27 18.79 7.83
CA SER A 267 6.37 17.82 7.90
C SER A 267 5.92 16.49 8.52
N LEU A 268 5.16 16.53 9.62
CA LEU A 268 4.60 15.34 10.25
C LEU A 268 3.57 14.65 9.34
N MET A 269 2.74 15.43 8.65
CA MET A 269 1.79 14.93 7.66
C MET A 269 2.52 14.14 6.57
N LEU A 270 3.49 14.74 5.87
CA LEU A 270 4.25 14.07 4.80
C LEU A 270 5.06 12.86 5.33
N PHE A 271 5.65 13.00 6.51
CA PHE A 271 6.37 11.91 7.17
C PHE A 271 5.47 10.71 7.41
N SER A 272 4.22 10.92 7.83
CA SER A 272 3.29 9.85 8.15
C SER A 272 3.00 8.94 6.95
N PHE A 273 2.88 9.49 5.74
CA PHE A 273 2.70 8.73 4.50
C PHE A 273 3.93 7.88 4.17
N VAL A 274 5.12 8.46 4.28
CA VAL A 274 6.38 7.73 4.04
C VAL A 274 6.56 6.62 5.06
N ALA A 275 6.37 6.93 6.34
CA ALA A 275 6.49 5.98 7.43
C ALA A 275 5.48 4.84 7.30
N ALA A 276 4.23 5.12 6.90
CA ALA A 276 3.20 4.11 6.68
C ALA A 276 3.58 3.12 5.58
N GLY A 277 4.06 3.63 4.43
CA GLY A 277 4.49 2.77 3.34
C GLY A 277 5.69 1.92 3.70
N LEU A 278 6.66 2.48 4.42
CA LEU A 278 7.83 1.76 4.93
C LEU A 278 7.47 0.69 5.96
N ALA A 279 6.57 1.00 6.89
CA ALA A 279 6.10 0.07 7.91
C ALA A 279 5.38 -1.13 7.29
N MET A 280 4.44 -0.86 6.36
CA MET A 280 3.72 -1.92 5.67
C MET A 280 4.63 -2.71 4.73
N PHE A 281 5.59 -2.05 4.06
CA PHE A 281 6.63 -2.73 3.30
C PHE A 281 7.38 -3.76 4.16
N ALA A 282 7.79 -3.40 5.38
CA ALA A 282 8.48 -4.34 6.26
C ALA A 282 7.61 -5.54 6.65
N LEU A 283 6.34 -5.30 7.03
CA LEU A 283 5.39 -6.37 7.35
C LEU A 283 5.15 -7.30 6.15
N ALA A 284 4.83 -6.74 4.99
CA ALA A 284 4.56 -7.50 3.79
C ALA A 284 5.81 -8.24 3.28
N ARG A 285 6.99 -7.63 3.39
CA ARG A 285 8.28 -8.24 3.01
C ARG A 285 8.63 -9.42 3.91
N ALA A 286 8.31 -9.32 5.19
CA ALA A 286 8.45 -10.40 6.16
C ALA A 286 7.52 -11.55 5.79
N ILE A 287 6.22 -11.30 5.64
CA ILE A 287 5.22 -12.36 5.36
C ILE A 287 5.47 -13.04 4.02
N SER A 288 5.65 -12.26 2.95
CA SER A 288 5.69 -12.78 1.57
C SER A 288 7.07 -13.21 1.08
N GLY A 289 8.15 -12.73 1.72
CA GLY A 289 9.50 -12.90 1.19
C GLY A 289 9.78 -12.08 -0.09
N HIS A 290 8.82 -11.31 -0.61
CA HIS A 290 8.87 -10.72 -1.95
C HIS A 290 8.91 -9.19 -1.90
N VAL A 291 9.98 -8.59 -2.45
CA VAL A 291 10.19 -7.13 -2.47
C VAL A 291 9.10 -6.39 -3.24
N GLY A 292 8.80 -6.81 -4.47
CA GLY A 292 7.77 -6.16 -5.29
C GLY A 292 6.37 -6.18 -4.68
N GLY A 293 5.85 -7.34 -4.27
CA GLY A 293 4.58 -7.42 -3.53
C GLY A 293 4.57 -6.58 -2.24
N ALA A 294 5.69 -6.52 -1.53
CA ALA A 294 5.82 -5.66 -0.35
C ALA A 294 5.81 -4.16 -0.71
N LEU A 295 6.41 -3.74 -1.83
CA LEU A 295 6.33 -2.37 -2.32
C LEU A 295 4.89 -1.98 -2.67
N ILE A 296 4.15 -2.89 -3.32
CA ILE A 296 2.73 -2.67 -3.62
C ILE A 296 1.94 -2.53 -2.31
N ALA A 297 2.13 -3.44 -1.35
CA ALA A 297 1.45 -3.34 -0.06
C ALA A 297 1.78 -2.03 0.67
N GLY A 298 3.05 -1.59 0.62
CA GLY A 298 3.49 -0.30 1.14
C GLY A 298 2.77 0.87 0.47
N LEU A 299 2.71 0.90 -0.86
CA LEU A 299 2.01 1.95 -1.61
C LEU A 299 0.51 1.95 -1.31
N VAL A 300 -0.13 0.79 -1.32
CA VAL A 300 -1.56 0.65 -1.04
C VAL A 300 -1.88 1.16 0.37
N PHE A 301 -1.10 0.79 1.37
CA PHE A 301 -1.35 1.23 2.75
C PHE A 301 -1.03 2.71 2.99
N ALA A 302 0.05 3.22 2.38
CA ALA A 302 0.43 4.63 2.52
C ALA A 302 -0.58 5.57 1.87
N PHE A 303 -1.16 5.17 0.75
CA PHE A 303 -2.00 6.01 -0.09
C PHE A 303 -3.41 5.45 -0.22
N ASP A 304 -3.89 4.73 0.79
CA ASP A 304 -5.26 4.22 0.80
C ASP A 304 -6.26 5.40 0.74
N PRO A 305 -7.38 5.29 -0.01
CA PRO A 305 -8.39 6.34 -0.09
C PRO A 305 -8.90 6.84 1.27
N PHE A 306 -8.98 5.98 2.30
CA PHE A 306 -9.38 6.38 3.65
C PHE A 306 -8.49 7.50 4.20
N ARG A 307 -7.17 7.41 3.99
CA ARG A 307 -6.20 8.44 4.43
C ARG A 307 -6.39 9.76 3.67
N PHE A 308 -6.75 9.70 2.39
CA PHE A 308 -7.06 10.92 1.64
C PHE A 308 -8.39 11.56 2.08
N SER A 309 -9.40 10.76 2.43
CA SER A 309 -10.66 11.27 2.97
C SER A 309 -10.48 11.86 4.37
N HIS A 310 -9.51 11.35 5.14
CA HIS A 310 -9.15 11.85 6.46
C HIS A 310 -7.88 12.71 6.47
N TYR A 311 -7.51 13.29 5.34
CA TYR A 311 -6.28 14.06 5.18
C TYR A 311 -6.15 15.22 6.20
N SER A 312 -7.26 15.79 6.65
CA SER A 312 -7.28 16.87 7.65
C SER A 312 -7.05 16.39 9.09
N HIS A 313 -7.13 15.08 9.36
CA HIS A 313 -7.03 14.45 10.68
C HIS A 313 -5.65 13.82 10.89
N LEU A 314 -4.70 14.61 11.36
CA LEU A 314 -3.30 14.19 11.51
C LEU A 314 -3.15 12.95 12.44
N GLU A 315 -4.02 12.79 13.44
CA GLU A 315 -4.05 11.62 14.32
C GLU A 315 -4.31 10.31 13.57
N LEU A 316 -5.15 10.33 12.54
CA LEU A 316 -5.49 9.15 11.74
C LEU A 316 -4.38 8.78 10.75
N GLU A 317 -3.53 9.76 10.41
CA GLU A 317 -2.40 9.54 9.52
C GLU A 317 -1.23 8.80 10.23
N PHE A 318 -1.18 8.83 11.56
CA PHE A 318 -0.18 8.15 12.40
C PHE A 318 -0.50 6.66 12.61
N SER A 319 -0.78 5.94 11.53
CA SER A 319 -1.09 4.49 11.54
C SER A 319 0.11 3.58 11.28
N PHE A 320 1.30 4.15 11.06
CA PHE A 320 2.52 3.40 10.70
C PHE A 320 3.10 2.54 11.83
N TRP A 321 2.63 2.70 13.07
CA TRP A 321 2.99 1.79 14.16
C TRP A 321 2.30 0.43 14.04
N MET A 322 1.09 0.39 13.46
CA MET A 322 0.29 -0.83 13.37
C MET A 322 0.98 -1.96 12.59
N PRO A 323 1.51 -1.73 11.36
CA PRO A 323 2.14 -2.82 10.61
C PRO A 323 3.41 -3.34 11.30
N LEU A 324 4.17 -2.45 11.96
CA LEU A 324 5.36 -2.83 12.73
C LEU A 324 4.98 -3.64 13.97
N ALA A 325 3.93 -3.25 14.69
CA ALA A 325 3.43 -3.99 15.84
C ALA A 325 2.93 -5.38 15.42
N ALA A 326 2.16 -5.47 14.34
CA ALA A 326 1.70 -6.74 13.78
C ALA A 326 2.88 -7.64 13.37
N LEU A 327 3.91 -7.08 12.73
CA LEU A 327 5.14 -7.79 12.39
C LEU A 327 5.82 -8.39 13.63
N CYS A 328 5.99 -7.57 14.67
CA CYS A 328 6.62 -7.98 15.93
C CYS A 328 5.79 -9.05 16.65
N VAL A 329 4.46 -8.93 16.68
CA VAL A 329 3.57 -9.96 17.26
C VAL A 329 3.65 -11.27 16.50
N LEU A 330 3.61 -11.24 15.16
CA LEU A 330 3.76 -12.43 14.33
C LEU A 330 5.13 -13.10 14.54
N ARG A 331 6.20 -12.31 14.67
CA ARG A 331 7.54 -12.81 15.02
C ARG A 331 7.57 -13.44 16.40
N THR A 332 6.99 -12.81 17.41
CA THR A 332 6.89 -13.35 18.77
C THR A 332 6.10 -14.67 18.78
N LEU A 333 4.98 -14.73 18.07
CA LEU A 333 4.15 -15.93 17.93
C LEU A 333 4.92 -17.09 17.26
N ALA A 334 5.81 -16.78 16.33
CA ALA A 334 6.61 -17.77 15.61
C ALA A 334 7.84 -18.25 16.42
N THR A 335 8.51 -17.35 17.15
CA THR A 335 9.85 -17.60 17.71
C THR A 335 9.93 -17.59 19.23
N GLY A 336 8.98 -16.95 19.92
CA GLY A 336 9.09 -16.63 21.34
C GLY A 336 10.12 -15.54 21.67
N ASP A 337 10.54 -14.75 20.67
CA ASP A 337 11.48 -13.64 20.85
C ASP A 337 10.90 -12.58 21.82
N ARG A 338 11.58 -12.40 22.96
CA ARG A 338 11.23 -11.43 24.00
C ARG A 338 11.42 -9.98 23.54
N GLY A 339 12.47 -9.71 22.77
CA GLY A 339 12.74 -8.38 22.24
C GLY A 339 11.66 -7.95 21.26
N ALA A 340 11.21 -8.88 20.40
CA ALA A 340 10.07 -8.65 19.52
C ALA A 340 8.77 -8.39 20.31
N GLY A 341 8.54 -9.08 21.44
CA GLY A 341 7.35 -8.86 22.28
C GLY A 341 7.36 -7.50 22.98
N VAL A 342 8.51 -7.09 23.53
CA VAL A 342 8.66 -5.74 24.13
C VAL A 342 8.46 -4.66 23.07
N LEU A 343 9.07 -4.82 21.89
CA LEU A 343 8.91 -3.87 20.79
C LEU A 343 7.46 -3.81 20.29
N ALA A 344 6.77 -4.95 20.18
CA ALA A 344 5.34 -4.98 19.85
C ALA A 344 4.51 -4.20 20.87
N GLY A 345 4.72 -4.42 22.17
CA GLY A 345 4.02 -3.68 23.22
C GLY A 345 4.28 -2.17 23.15
N ALA A 346 5.54 -1.78 22.93
CA ALA A 346 5.90 -0.37 22.73
C ALA A 346 5.21 0.24 21.51
N LEU A 347 5.17 -0.46 20.37
CA LEU A 347 4.51 0.03 19.15
C LEU A 347 2.98 0.13 19.32
N VAL A 348 2.35 -0.79 20.06
CA VAL A 348 0.93 -0.68 20.44
C VAL A 348 0.69 0.56 21.30
N ALA A 349 1.56 0.81 22.28
CA ALA A 349 1.49 2.02 23.12
C ALA A 349 1.67 3.30 22.29
N LEU A 350 2.65 3.33 21.40
CA LEU A 350 2.89 4.47 20.50
C LEU A 350 1.70 4.72 19.57
N GLN A 351 1.03 3.68 19.08
CA GLN A 351 -0.21 3.83 18.32
C GLN A 351 -1.30 4.50 19.15
N GLY A 352 -1.55 4.01 20.36
CA GLY A 352 -2.57 4.59 21.26
C GLY A 352 -2.27 6.02 21.71
N LEU A 353 -0.99 6.36 21.87
CA LEU A 353 -0.55 7.73 22.17
C LEU A 353 -0.60 8.66 20.94
N SER A 354 -0.61 8.11 19.73
CA SER A 354 -0.77 8.88 18.50
C SER A 354 -2.22 9.15 18.16
N SER A 355 -3.04 8.11 18.29
CA SER A 355 -4.49 8.18 18.16
C SER A 355 -5.14 7.09 19.01
N LEU A 356 -5.97 7.50 19.95
CA LEU A 356 -6.76 6.60 20.78
C LEU A 356 -7.77 5.82 19.93
N TYR A 357 -8.39 6.50 18.96
CA TYR A 357 -9.33 5.90 18.01
C TYR A 357 -8.67 4.70 17.30
N LEU A 358 -7.56 4.95 16.61
CA LEU A 358 -6.82 3.92 15.91
C LEU A 358 -6.20 2.89 16.84
N GLY A 359 -5.78 3.26 18.05
CA GLY A 359 -5.31 2.33 19.07
C GLY A 359 -6.36 1.29 19.47
N ALA A 360 -7.62 1.71 19.64
CA ALA A 360 -8.73 0.82 19.98
C ALA A 360 -9.05 -0.16 18.84
N TYR A 361 -9.22 0.34 17.60
CA TYR A 361 -9.45 -0.52 16.44
C TYR A 361 -8.28 -1.48 16.20
N PHE A 362 -7.05 -0.99 16.34
CA PHE A 362 -5.87 -1.82 16.16
C PHE A 362 -5.77 -2.94 17.21
N ALA A 363 -6.10 -2.68 18.48
CA ALA A 363 -6.12 -3.72 19.50
C ALA A 363 -7.11 -4.86 19.16
N LEU A 364 -8.27 -4.51 18.61
CA LEU A 364 -9.24 -5.49 18.12
C LEU A 364 -8.68 -6.26 16.92
N SER A 365 -8.25 -5.58 15.86
CA SER A 365 -7.68 -6.23 14.66
C SER A 365 -6.47 -7.10 14.97
N LEU A 366 -5.62 -6.69 15.92
CA LEU A 366 -4.46 -7.47 16.36
C LEU A 366 -4.87 -8.73 17.12
N THR A 367 -5.92 -8.65 17.94
CA THR A 367 -6.50 -9.81 18.63
C THR A 367 -7.04 -10.82 17.61
N VAL A 368 -7.80 -10.34 16.63
CA VAL A 368 -8.30 -11.15 15.53
C VAL A 368 -7.15 -11.80 14.75
N LEU A 369 -6.13 -11.03 14.37
CA LEU A 369 -4.95 -11.54 13.66
C LEU A 369 -4.28 -12.68 14.43
N VAL A 370 -4.10 -12.52 15.75
CA VAL A 370 -3.52 -13.55 16.63
C VAL A 370 -4.40 -14.80 16.64
N GLN A 371 -5.73 -14.65 16.78
CA GLN A 371 -6.68 -15.76 16.78
C GLN A 371 -6.68 -16.51 15.43
N CYS A 372 -6.78 -15.80 14.31
CA CYS A 372 -6.72 -16.38 12.98
C CYS A 372 -5.40 -17.12 12.73
N ARG A 373 -4.28 -16.52 13.15
CA ARG A 373 -2.99 -17.20 13.08
C ARG A 373 -3.03 -18.50 13.88
N ILE A 374 -3.52 -18.49 15.11
CA ILE A 374 -3.58 -19.67 15.97
C ILE A 374 -4.49 -20.75 15.39
N GLY A 375 -5.63 -20.36 14.79
CA GLY A 375 -6.54 -21.28 14.11
C GLY A 375 -5.90 -21.98 12.92
N VAL A 376 -5.10 -21.26 12.12
CA VAL A 376 -4.47 -21.80 10.90
C VAL A 376 -3.16 -22.56 11.19
N PHE A 377 -2.34 -22.07 12.12
CA PHE A 377 -0.99 -22.60 12.37
C PHE A 377 -0.82 -23.31 13.71
N GLY A 378 -1.88 -23.39 14.52
CA GLY A 378 -1.85 -23.99 15.86
C GLY A 378 -1.37 -23.03 16.96
N ARG A 379 -1.37 -23.55 18.19
CA ARG A 379 -1.01 -22.78 19.39
C ARG A 379 0.47 -22.37 19.38
N PRO A 380 0.81 -21.17 19.86
CA PRO A 380 2.19 -20.75 19.96
C PRO A 380 2.94 -21.60 21.01
N THR A 381 4.26 -21.65 20.89
CA THR A 381 5.09 -22.31 21.89
C THR A 381 4.96 -21.61 23.25
N ARG A 382 5.16 -22.34 24.36
CA ARG A 382 5.14 -21.75 25.71
C ARG A 382 6.10 -20.57 25.88
N ARG A 383 7.18 -20.52 25.07
CA ARG A 383 8.16 -19.42 25.06
C ARG A 383 7.56 -18.09 24.60
N ALA A 384 6.51 -18.10 23.78
CA ALA A 384 5.84 -16.89 23.30
C ALA A 384 4.84 -16.30 24.30
N LEU A 385 4.39 -17.07 25.31
CA LEU A 385 3.34 -16.63 26.24
C LEU A 385 3.76 -15.42 27.07
N VAL A 386 4.98 -15.43 27.62
CA VAL A 386 5.49 -14.30 28.41
C VAL A 386 5.65 -13.03 27.55
N PRO A 387 6.32 -13.06 26.39
CA PRO A 387 6.37 -11.91 25.47
C PRO A 387 4.99 -11.38 25.07
N LEU A 388 4.01 -12.25 24.78
CA LEU A 388 2.65 -11.82 24.45
C LEU A 388 1.95 -11.18 25.65
N GLY A 389 2.16 -11.72 26.85
CA GLY A 389 1.72 -11.10 28.10
C GLY A 389 2.32 -9.71 28.30
N VAL A 390 3.57 -9.49 27.91
CA VAL A 390 4.21 -8.16 27.93
C VAL A 390 3.56 -7.20 26.92
N VAL A 391 3.19 -7.66 25.73
CA VAL A 391 2.44 -6.83 24.76
C VAL A 391 1.12 -6.35 25.38
N VAL A 392 0.35 -7.28 25.96
CA VAL A 392 -0.91 -6.97 26.63
C VAL A 392 -0.68 -6.00 27.79
N LEU A 393 0.31 -6.27 28.66
CA LEU A 393 0.61 -5.43 29.81
C LEU A 393 0.96 -4.00 29.43
N ILE A 394 1.84 -3.80 28.44
CA ILE A 394 2.24 -2.46 27.99
C ILE A 394 1.05 -1.74 27.35
N GLY A 395 0.29 -2.43 26.50
CA GLY A 395 -0.90 -1.87 25.85
C GLY A 395 -1.97 -1.46 26.85
N THR A 396 -2.31 -2.33 27.82
CA THR A 396 -3.33 -2.03 28.84
C THR A 396 -2.86 -0.97 29.83
N ALA A 397 -1.60 -0.98 30.25
CA ALA A 397 -1.06 0.06 31.13
C ALA A 397 -1.11 1.44 30.44
N THR A 398 -0.74 1.51 29.16
CA THR A 398 -0.80 2.76 28.39
C THR A 398 -2.24 3.22 28.20
N ALA A 399 -3.15 2.32 27.80
CA ALA A 399 -4.57 2.64 27.63
C ALA A 399 -5.19 3.11 28.96
N ALA A 400 -4.90 2.43 30.07
CA ALA A 400 -5.37 2.81 31.39
C ALA A 400 -4.88 4.21 31.77
N LEU A 401 -3.59 4.51 31.57
CA LEU A 401 -3.03 5.82 31.91
C LEU A 401 -3.62 6.95 31.06
N VAL A 402 -3.70 6.76 29.75
CA VAL A 402 -4.17 7.80 28.81
C VAL A 402 -5.66 8.06 28.94
N THR A 403 -6.46 7.05 29.32
CA THR A 403 -7.92 7.20 29.39
C THR A 403 -8.43 7.86 30.69
N ILE A 404 -7.60 8.00 31.74
CA ILE A 404 -7.99 8.67 33.00
C ILE A 404 -8.70 10.02 32.78
N PRO A 405 -8.13 11.00 32.03
CA PRO A 405 -8.79 12.28 31.80
C PRO A 405 -10.09 12.17 30.99
N TYR A 406 -10.18 11.20 30.08
CA TYR A 406 -11.40 10.93 29.31
C TYR A 406 -12.52 10.39 30.20
N TRP A 407 -12.20 9.44 31.08
CA TRP A 407 -13.14 8.94 32.09
C TRP A 407 -13.63 10.05 33.03
N ALA A 408 -12.73 10.94 33.44
CA ALA A 408 -13.08 12.08 34.29
C ALA A 408 -14.00 13.10 33.59
N ASN A 409 -14.01 13.14 32.25
CA ASN A 409 -14.89 14.00 31.46
C ASN A 409 -16.25 13.37 31.13
N ARG A 410 -16.44 12.07 31.39
CA ARG A 410 -17.70 11.35 31.08
C ARG A 410 -18.93 11.99 31.71
N SER A 411 -18.82 12.49 32.94
CA SER A 411 -19.94 13.17 33.62
C SER A 411 -20.27 14.54 33.04
N THR A 412 -19.32 15.16 32.33
CA THR A 412 -19.46 16.51 31.76
C THR A 412 -19.94 16.46 30.30
N LEU A 413 -19.35 15.58 29.50
CA LEU A 413 -19.64 15.46 28.07
C LEU A 413 -20.70 14.40 27.74
N GLY A 414 -20.95 13.47 28.66
CA GLY A 414 -21.81 12.32 28.40
C GLY A 414 -21.18 11.30 27.46
N GLU A 415 -22.02 10.42 26.93
CA GLU A 415 -21.66 9.39 25.97
C GLU A 415 -22.41 9.61 24.65
N ARG A 416 -21.84 9.13 23.54
CA ARG A 416 -22.53 9.09 22.26
C ARG A 416 -23.72 8.15 22.35
N SER A 417 -24.88 8.58 21.85
CA SER A 417 -26.07 7.73 21.82
C SER A 417 -25.87 6.54 20.86
N VAL A 418 -26.60 5.46 21.06
CA VAL A 418 -26.56 4.30 20.15
C VAL A 418 -26.94 4.70 18.72
N ASP A 419 -27.89 5.61 18.56
CA ASP A 419 -28.32 6.09 17.25
C ASP A 419 -27.23 6.89 16.55
N GLU A 420 -26.50 7.71 17.31
CA GLU A 420 -25.35 8.45 16.81
C GLU A 420 -24.21 7.51 16.41
N ILE A 421 -23.88 6.52 17.25
CA ILE A 421 -22.89 5.49 16.93
C ILE A 421 -23.30 4.76 15.63
N ARG A 422 -24.57 4.38 15.49
CA ARG A 422 -25.09 3.73 14.26
C ARG A 422 -25.07 4.64 13.04
N ALA A 423 -25.25 5.95 13.22
CA ALA A 423 -25.22 6.91 12.13
C ALA A 423 -23.81 7.04 11.52
N TYR A 424 -22.78 7.06 12.37
CA TYR A 424 -21.38 7.18 11.97
C TYR A 424 -20.67 5.84 11.71
N SER A 425 -21.29 4.71 12.09
CA SER A 425 -20.72 3.39 11.81
C SER A 425 -20.69 3.07 10.32
N ALA A 426 -19.63 2.37 9.92
CA ALA A 426 -19.50 1.80 8.59
C ALA A 426 -20.58 0.73 8.32
N ARG A 427 -21.06 0.68 7.08
CA ARG A 427 -22.02 -0.28 6.53
C ARG A 427 -21.38 -0.97 5.34
N GLY A 428 -21.89 -2.13 4.95
CA GLY A 428 -21.36 -2.86 3.78
C GLY A 428 -21.30 -2.03 2.49
N ARG A 429 -22.27 -1.12 2.28
CA ARG A 429 -22.29 -0.20 1.12
C ARG A 429 -21.18 0.86 1.13
N ASP A 430 -20.67 1.21 2.30
CA ASP A 430 -19.66 2.26 2.45
C ASP A 430 -18.32 1.78 1.85
N TYR A 431 -18.07 0.47 1.88
CA TYR A 431 -16.96 -0.18 1.18
C TYR A 431 -17.12 -0.23 -0.35
N LEU A 432 -18.26 0.20 -0.89
CA LEU A 432 -18.48 0.44 -2.32
C LEU A 432 -18.51 1.94 -2.65
N THR A 433 -18.40 2.80 -1.63
CA THR A 433 -18.44 4.25 -1.77
C THR A 433 -17.03 4.80 -1.96
N ALA A 434 -16.72 5.28 -3.15
CA ALA A 434 -15.42 5.86 -3.45
C ALA A 434 -15.30 7.30 -2.98
N SER A 435 -14.06 7.73 -2.69
CA SER A 435 -13.81 9.12 -2.36
C SER A 435 -14.22 10.03 -3.50
N ARG A 436 -14.92 11.13 -3.18
CA ARG A 436 -15.26 12.17 -4.15
C ARG A 436 -14.03 12.74 -4.86
N ARG A 437 -12.87 12.70 -4.19
CA ARG A 437 -11.59 13.20 -4.70
C ARG A 437 -10.91 12.22 -5.67
N SER A 438 -11.35 10.96 -5.75
CA SER A 438 -10.85 10.02 -6.76
C SER A 438 -11.30 10.47 -8.14
N ALA A 439 -10.36 10.73 -9.05
CA ALA A 439 -10.72 11.12 -10.41
C ALA A 439 -11.14 9.92 -11.30
N LEU A 440 -10.86 8.67 -10.91
CA LEU A 440 -11.31 7.47 -11.63
C LEU A 440 -12.71 7.01 -11.19
N TYR A 441 -12.92 6.92 -9.88
CA TYR A 441 -14.16 6.40 -9.31
C TYR A 441 -15.15 7.51 -8.99
N GLY A 442 -14.66 8.61 -8.38
CA GLY A 442 -15.34 9.88 -8.15
C GLY A 442 -16.86 9.79 -8.06
N MET A 443 -17.56 10.62 -8.82
CA MET A 443 -19.03 10.67 -8.86
C MET A 443 -19.72 9.38 -9.36
N ARG A 444 -18.99 8.40 -9.92
CA ARG A 444 -19.60 7.14 -10.40
C ARG A 444 -19.91 6.17 -9.27
N LEU A 445 -19.05 6.14 -8.25
CA LEU A 445 -19.19 5.31 -7.05
C LEU A 445 -19.35 6.13 -5.77
N PHE A 446 -19.40 7.47 -5.86
CA PHE A 446 -19.57 8.35 -4.71
C PHE A 446 -21.04 8.49 -4.34
N GLU A 447 -21.34 8.30 -3.04
CA GLU A 447 -22.62 8.59 -2.44
C GLU A 447 -22.53 9.89 -1.62
N ARG A 448 -23.43 10.84 -1.90
CA ARG A 448 -23.42 12.18 -1.28
C ARG A 448 -23.63 12.16 0.24
N GLU A 449 -24.25 11.11 0.76
CA GLU A 449 -24.50 10.87 2.19
C GLU A 449 -23.36 10.10 2.88
N GLY A 450 -22.26 9.79 2.15
CA GLY A 450 -21.14 9.02 2.64
C GLY A 450 -20.32 9.75 3.71
N GLY A 451 -20.06 11.05 3.53
CA GLY A 451 -19.24 11.85 4.46
C GLY A 451 -17.87 11.21 4.67
N GLU A 452 -17.53 10.92 5.93
CA GLU A 452 -16.30 10.23 6.34
C GLU A 452 -16.27 8.73 5.97
N ARG A 453 -17.36 8.18 5.41
CA ARG A 453 -17.51 6.75 5.06
C ARG A 453 -17.20 6.43 3.60
N GLU A 454 -16.30 7.20 3.00
CA GLU A 454 -15.72 6.90 1.68
C GLU A 454 -14.69 5.76 1.82
N LEU A 455 -15.13 4.51 1.98
CA LEU A 455 -14.27 3.38 2.38
C LEU A 455 -13.84 2.46 1.23
N PHE A 456 -14.19 2.77 -0.02
CA PHE A 456 -13.79 1.93 -1.15
C PHE A 456 -12.27 1.98 -1.37
N PRO A 457 -11.56 0.84 -1.24
CA PRO A 457 -10.08 0.80 -1.26
C PRO A 457 -9.50 0.88 -2.70
N GLY A 458 -10.34 0.93 -3.73
CA GLY A 458 -9.94 0.87 -5.14
C GLY A 458 -9.98 -0.55 -5.72
N THR A 459 -9.99 -0.66 -7.06
CA THR A 459 -10.10 -1.96 -7.73
C THR A 459 -8.79 -2.76 -7.68
N ALA A 460 -7.63 -2.09 -7.73
CA ALA A 460 -6.35 -2.78 -7.71
C ALA A 460 -6.12 -3.60 -6.42
N PRO A 461 -6.29 -3.06 -5.19
CA PRO A 461 -6.16 -3.84 -3.96
C PRO A 461 -7.14 -5.02 -3.90
N LEU A 462 -8.41 -4.81 -4.32
CA LEU A 462 -9.43 -5.85 -4.32
C LEU A 462 -9.09 -7.02 -5.24
N LEU A 463 -8.68 -6.72 -6.48
CA LEU A 463 -8.34 -7.75 -7.47
C LEU A 463 -7.07 -8.52 -7.09
N LEU A 464 -6.07 -7.84 -6.50
CA LEU A 464 -4.87 -8.50 -5.97
C LEU A 464 -5.20 -9.41 -4.78
N GLY A 465 -6.03 -8.92 -3.85
CA GLY A 465 -6.52 -9.70 -2.72
C GLY A 465 -7.27 -10.95 -3.20
N ALA A 466 -8.19 -10.79 -4.15
CA ALA A 466 -8.92 -11.91 -4.76
C ALA A 466 -7.98 -12.89 -5.49
N ALA A 467 -6.99 -12.40 -6.22
CA ALA A 467 -5.99 -13.24 -6.89
C ALA A 467 -5.14 -14.06 -5.90
N ALA A 468 -4.82 -13.48 -4.73
CA ALA A 468 -4.12 -14.18 -3.65
C ALA A 468 -4.94 -15.34 -3.05
N LEU A 469 -6.28 -15.30 -3.20
CA LEU A 469 -7.18 -16.36 -2.77
C LEU A 469 -7.40 -17.47 -3.84
N LEU A 470 -6.73 -17.40 -4.99
CA LEU A 470 -6.84 -18.45 -6.02
C LEU A 470 -5.98 -19.69 -5.68
N PRO A 471 -6.56 -20.92 -5.68
CA PRO A 471 -5.86 -22.14 -5.29
C PRO A 471 -4.55 -22.44 -6.04
N PRO A 472 -3.56 -23.12 -5.41
CA PRO A 472 -3.48 -23.42 -3.97
C PRO A 472 -3.41 -22.17 -3.10
N LEU A 473 -4.20 -22.16 -2.01
CA LEU A 473 -4.24 -21.12 -1.01
C LEU A 473 -2.99 -21.20 -0.12
N GLU A 474 -2.28 -20.09 0.02
CA GLU A 474 -1.24 -20.00 1.03
C GLU A 474 -1.86 -19.77 2.41
N PRO A 475 -1.45 -20.49 3.46
CA PRO A 475 -2.00 -20.30 4.81
C PRO A 475 -1.93 -18.86 5.32
N ALA A 476 -0.92 -18.09 4.90
CA ALA A 476 -0.80 -16.67 5.21
C ALA A 476 -1.92 -15.84 4.57
N ALA A 477 -2.30 -16.13 3.33
CA ALA A 477 -3.41 -15.46 2.64
C ALA A 477 -4.75 -15.74 3.35
N VAL A 478 -4.94 -16.95 3.87
CA VAL A 478 -6.12 -17.30 4.68
C VAL A 478 -6.16 -16.50 5.98
N VAL A 479 -5.04 -16.42 6.72
CA VAL A 479 -4.98 -15.61 7.95
C VAL A 479 -5.32 -14.15 7.67
N VAL A 480 -4.71 -13.54 6.65
CA VAL A 480 -4.96 -12.14 6.28
C VAL A 480 -6.40 -11.93 5.84
N ALA A 481 -6.95 -12.79 4.99
CA ALA A 481 -8.31 -12.64 4.49
C ALA A 481 -9.38 -12.83 5.59
N VAL A 482 -9.20 -13.81 6.48
CA VAL A 482 -10.12 -14.00 7.62
C VAL A 482 -9.99 -12.84 8.60
N THR A 483 -8.77 -12.37 8.87
CA THR A 483 -8.57 -11.19 9.73
C THR A 483 -9.29 -9.97 9.18
N LEU A 484 -9.17 -9.72 7.86
CA LEU A 484 -9.88 -8.63 7.20
C LEU A 484 -11.40 -8.79 7.30
N ALA A 485 -11.93 -9.98 6.98
CA ALA A 485 -13.37 -10.24 6.98
C ALA A 485 -14.02 -10.19 8.38
N THR A 486 -13.24 -10.33 9.44
CA THR A 486 -13.72 -10.29 10.84
C THR A 486 -13.40 -8.97 11.55
N SER A 487 -12.62 -8.09 10.92
CA SER A 487 -12.31 -6.75 11.43
C SER A 487 -13.23 -5.66 10.85
N VAL A 488 -14.09 -6.02 9.91
CA VAL A 488 -15.16 -5.20 9.29
C VAL A 488 -16.48 -5.58 9.92
#